data_AF-A0A965QWP6-F1
#
_entry.id   AF-A0A965QWP6-F1
#
_cell.length_a   1.000
_cell.length_b   1.000
_cell.length_c   1.000
_cell.angle_alpha   90.00
_cell.angle_beta   90.00
_cell.angle_gamma   90.00
#
_symmetry.space_group_name_H-M   'P 1'
#
loop_
_entity.id
_entity.type
_entity.pdbx_description
1 polymer ?
#
loop_
_entity_poly.entity_id
_entity_poly.type
_entity_poly.pdbx_seq_one_letter_code
_entity_poly.pdbx_strand_id
1 'polypeptide(L)'
;AEPRGEPLRIRPAAPWRPTQAARPVQRPLVWLALDSAAATSPAAAAHPEAPRLFVIDPAWLADERPTLKRLVFLFECLADVAEVEVRVGPPGEIVPTRAAALGCDGVALAETPCPRVRRAAEAIAAVLPVSVHDWPPFGDRSRVRDLGRFSRYWQQVARSAMEPGPGRSAARPK
;
A
#
# COMPACT_ATOMS: atom_id res chain seq x y z
N ALA A 1 9.83 45.60 -8.80
CA ALA A 1 10.37 44.48 -8.00
C ALA A 1 9.26 43.45 -7.89
N GLU A 2 9.43 42.27 -8.51
CA GLU A 2 8.44 41.19 -8.34
C GLU A 2 8.36 40.79 -6.85
N PRO A 3 7.15 40.58 -6.31
CA PRO A 3 7.01 40.13 -4.93
C PRO A 3 7.66 38.75 -4.82
N ARG A 4 8.64 38.60 -3.91
CA ARG A 4 9.20 37.29 -3.57
C ARG A 4 8.04 36.42 -3.06
N GLY A 5 7.66 35.41 -3.85
CA GLY A 5 6.62 34.47 -3.47
C GLY A 5 6.92 33.84 -2.12
N GLU A 6 5.87 33.66 -1.31
CA GLU A 6 5.98 33.00 -0.01
C GLU A 6 6.61 31.59 -0.19
N PRO A 7 7.58 31.19 0.66
CA PRO A 7 8.21 29.90 0.50
C PRO A 7 7.19 28.76 0.67
N LEU A 8 7.10 27.88 -0.33
CA LEU A 8 6.25 26.70 -0.31
C LEU A 8 6.52 25.85 0.94
N ARG A 9 5.51 25.69 1.79
CA ARG A 9 5.54 24.80 2.96
C ARG A 9 4.57 23.65 2.73
N ILE A 10 5.08 22.42 2.83
CA ILE A 10 4.28 21.20 2.62
C ILE A 10 4.35 20.40 3.92
N ARG A 11 3.23 20.32 4.66
CA ARG A 11 3.19 19.50 5.88
C ARG A 11 3.13 18.01 5.50
N PRO A 12 3.76 17.11 6.28
CA PRO A 12 3.53 15.67 6.12
C PRO A 12 2.06 15.34 6.25
N ALA A 13 1.53 14.57 5.29
CA ALA A 13 0.18 14.05 5.36
C ALA A 13 0.10 12.95 6.43
N ALA A 14 -1.03 12.88 7.13
CA ALA A 14 -1.33 11.71 7.95
C ALA A 14 -1.48 10.47 7.05
N PRO A 15 -1.16 9.26 7.56
CA PRO A 15 -1.50 8.02 6.87
C PRO A 15 -2.99 7.99 6.55
N TRP A 16 -3.35 7.56 5.34
CA TRP A 16 -4.76 7.44 5.00
C TRP A 16 -5.36 6.22 5.70
N ARG A 17 -6.63 6.35 6.08
CA ARG A 17 -7.49 5.30 6.62
C ARG A 17 -8.88 5.44 5.97
N PRO A 18 -9.60 4.33 5.75
CA PRO A 18 -10.97 4.38 5.32
C PRO A 18 -11.83 5.20 6.30
N THR A 19 -12.80 5.94 5.78
CA THR A 19 -13.66 6.83 6.57
C THR A 19 -14.45 6.07 7.63
N GLN A 20 -14.88 4.85 7.31
CA GLN A 20 -15.61 4.00 8.24
C GLN A 20 -14.64 3.25 9.17
N ALA A 21 -14.84 3.40 10.47
CA ALA A 21 -14.03 2.72 11.48
C ALA A 21 -14.07 1.20 11.27
N ALA A 22 -12.93 0.62 10.94
CA ALA A 22 -12.83 -0.81 10.71
C ALA A 22 -13.09 -1.58 12.00
N ARG A 23 -14.07 -2.49 11.97
CA ARG A 23 -14.13 -3.58 12.95
C ARG A 23 -12.88 -4.45 12.78
N PRO A 24 -12.32 -5.03 13.86
CA PRO A 24 -11.24 -5.99 13.73
C PRO A 24 -11.63 -7.13 12.79
N VAL A 25 -10.83 -7.35 11.75
CA VAL A 25 -11.02 -8.39 10.73
C VAL A 25 -10.24 -9.62 11.17
N GLN A 26 -10.90 -10.77 11.33
CA GLN A 26 -10.26 -12.00 11.83
C GLN A 26 -9.84 -12.93 10.69
N ARG A 27 -10.59 -12.92 9.58
CA ARG A 27 -10.38 -13.77 8.40
C ARG A 27 -10.44 -12.90 7.14
N PRO A 28 -9.47 -11.99 6.94
CA PRO A 28 -9.50 -11.08 5.82
C PRO A 28 -9.24 -11.79 4.49
N LEU A 29 -9.71 -11.18 3.41
CA LEU A 29 -9.11 -11.31 2.09
C LEU A 29 -7.97 -10.29 1.98
N VAL A 30 -6.74 -10.73 1.68
CA VAL A 30 -5.62 -9.81 1.43
C VAL A 30 -5.72 -9.29 0.01
N TRP A 31 -6.07 -8.01 -0.15
CA TRP A 31 -6.10 -7.35 -1.44
C TRP A 31 -4.76 -6.65 -1.71
N LEU A 32 -4.03 -7.15 -2.71
CA LEU A 32 -2.75 -6.60 -3.14
C LEU A 32 -2.98 -5.51 -4.19
N ALA A 33 -2.39 -4.34 -3.96
CA ALA A 33 -2.30 -3.25 -4.92
C ALA A 33 -0.97 -3.31 -5.69
N LEU A 34 -0.82 -2.48 -6.74
CA LEU A 34 0.39 -2.44 -7.58
C LEU A 34 1.67 -2.16 -6.78
N ASP A 35 1.57 -1.29 -5.78
CA ASP A 35 2.66 -0.88 -4.88
C ASP A 35 2.90 -1.87 -3.73
N SER A 36 2.05 -2.89 -3.61
CA SER A 36 2.13 -3.92 -2.58
C SER A 36 2.09 -5.34 -3.16
N ALA A 37 2.37 -5.52 -4.45
CA ALA A 37 2.36 -6.80 -5.15
C ALA A 37 3.58 -7.68 -4.78
N ALA A 38 3.69 -8.02 -3.50
CA ALA A 38 4.77 -8.83 -2.94
C ALA A 38 4.29 -9.61 -1.71
N ALA A 39 4.89 -10.78 -1.47
CA ALA A 39 4.60 -11.63 -0.32
C ALA A 39 4.95 -10.94 1.02
N THR A 40 5.88 -9.98 0.97
CA THR A 40 6.34 -9.19 2.11
C THR A 40 5.52 -7.91 2.33
N SER A 41 4.42 -7.70 1.59
CA SER A 41 3.55 -6.55 1.85
C SER A 41 3.00 -6.59 3.28
N PRO A 42 2.80 -5.45 3.96
CA PRO A 42 2.37 -5.41 5.36
C PRO A 42 1.08 -6.19 5.62
N ALA A 43 0.12 -6.11 4.70
CA ALA A 43 -1.15 -6.85 4.81
C ALA A 43 -0.95 -8.37 4.66
N ALA A 44 -0.10 -8.82 3.72
CA ALA A 44 0.20 -10.24 3.55
C ALA A 44 1.02 -10.80 4.72
N ALA A 45 1.97 -10.03 5.24
CA ALA A 45 2.78 -10.41 6.40
C ALA A 45 1.96 -10.50 7.69
N ALA A 46 0.97 -9.62 7.86
CA ALA A 46 0.05 -9.65 9.00
C ALA A 46 -0.94 -10.83 8.95
N HIS A 47 -1.24 -11.33 7.75
CA HIS A 47 -2.24 -12.37 7.51
C HIS A 47 -1.68 -13.47 6.57
N PRO A 48 -0.70 -14.28 7.04
CA PRO A 48 0.01 -15.23 6.19
C PRO A 48 -0.87 -16.35 5.63
N GLU A 49 -1.93 -16.72 6.35
CA GLU A 49 -2.87 -17.79 5.98
C GLU A 49 -4.09 -17.27 5.20
N ALA A 50 -4.21 -15.96 4.99
CA ALA A 50 -5.35 -15.38 4.30
C ALA A 50 -5.26 -15.57 2.78
N PRO A 51 -6.39 -15.77 2.08
CA PRO A 51 -6.41 -15.78 0.63
C PRO A 51 -5.91 -14.43 0.09
N ARG A 52 -5.22 -14.47 -1.05
CA ARG A 52 -4.58 -13.30 -1.67
C ARG A 52 -5.26 -13.01 -3.00
N LEU A 53 -5.62 -11.75 -3.24
CA LEU A 53 -6.27 -11.30 -4.46
C LEU A 53 -5.53 -10.10 -5.04
N PHE A 54 -5.22 -10.17 -6.32
CA PHE A 54 -4.86 -9.02 -7.14
C PHE A 54 -5.95 -8.77 -8.18
N VAL A 55 -6.38 -7.52 -8.32
CA VAL A 55 -7.40 -7.13 -9.31
C VAL A 55 -6.77 -6.22 -10.35
N ILE A 56 -6.78 -6.66 -11.61
CA ILE A 56 -6.44 -5.85 -12.77
C ILE A 56 -7.65 -4.97 -13.07
N ASP A 57 -7.52 -3.69 -12.72
CA ASP A 57 -8.53 -2.67 -12.99
C ASP A 57 -8.49 -2.25 -14.47
N PRO A 58 -9.56 -2.49 -15.26
CA PRO A 58 -9.62 -2.06 -16.66
C PRO A 58 -9.49 -0.54 -16.84
N ALA A 59 -9.95 0.27 -15.87
CA ALA A 59 -9.81 1.72 -15.93
C ALA A 59 -8.33 2.13 -15.81
N TRP A 60 -7.56 1.48 -14.93
CA TRP A 60 -6.11 1.67 -14.86
C TRP A 60 -5.41 1.29 -16.16
N LEU A 61 -5.77 0.16 -16.79
CA LEU A 61 -5.20 -0.24 -18.07
C LEU A 61 -5.48 0.78 -19.18
N ALA A 62 -6.69 1.34 -19.22
CA ALA A 62 -7.09 2.33 -20.21
C ALA A 62 -6.38 3.67 -20.04
N ASP A 63 -6.24 4.12 -18.78
CA ASP A 63 -5.63 5.40 -18.41
C ASP A 63 -4.11 5.38 -18.55
N GLU A 64 -3.44 4.39 -17.93
CA GLU A 64 -1.98 4.35 -17.82
C GLU A 64 -1.31 3.65 -19.00
N ARG A 65 -2.06 2.83 -19.76
CA ARG A 65 -1.60 2.07 -20.93
C ARG A 65 -0.21 1.45 -20.72
N PRO A 66 -0.04 0.62 -19.68
CA PRO A 66 1.27 0.06 -19.34
C PRO A 66 1.83 -0.74 -20.50
N THR A 67 3.14 -0.61 -20.74
CA THR A 67 3.84 -1.42 -21.73
C THR A 67 3.81 -2.90 -21.35
N LEU A 68 3.99 -3.77 -22.34
CA LEU A 68 4.10 -5.22 -22.09
C LEU A 68 5.20 -5.53 -21.06
N LYS A 69 6.35 -4.83 -21.11
CA LYS A 69 7.45 -5.01 -20.14
C LYS A 69 7.00 -4.74 -18.70
N ARG A 70 6.19 -3.70 -18.47
CA ARG A 70 5.65 -3.40 -17.14
C ARG A 70 4.65 -4.44 -16.66
N LEU A 71 3.84 -4.98 -17.57
CA LEU A 71 2.91 -6.06 -17.24
C LEU A 71 3.64 -7.36 -16.91
N VAL A 72 4.64 -7.76 -17.71
CA VAL A 72 5.46 -8.94 -17.43
C VAL A 72 6.10 -8.83 -16.05
N PHE A 73 6.76 -7.71 -15.74
CA PHE A 73 7.34 -7.48 -14.43
C PHE A 73 6.32 -7.58 -13.28
N LEU A 74 5.12 -7.01 -13.45
CA LEU A 74 4.06 -7.14 -12.45
C LEU A 74 3.67 -8.60 -12.22
N PHE A 75 3.49 -9.38 -13.29
CA PHE A 75 3.13 -10.79 -13.17
C PHE A 75 4.26 -11.66 -12.60
N GLU A 76 5.53 -11.31 -12.84
CA GLU A 76 6.67 -11.94 -12.15
C GLU A 76 6.59 -11.68 -10.64
N CYS A 77 6.36 -10.43 -10.22
CA CYS A 77 6.17 -10.11 -8.81
C CYS A 77 4.97 -10.87 -8.18
N LEU A 78 3.87 -11.02 -8.93
CA LEU A 78 2.71 -11.78 -8.46
C LEU A 78 2.99 -13.29 -8.40
N ALA A 79 3.82 -13.84 -9.30
CA ALA A 79 4.20 -15.25 -9.27
C ALA A 79 5.01 -15.61 -8.01
N ASP A 80 5.76 -14.67 -7.45
CA ASP A 80 6.46 -14.81 -6.16
C ASP A 80 5.51 -14.80 -4.96
N VAL A 81 4.24 -14.43 -5.14
CA VAL A 81 3.22 -14.46 -4.10
C VAL A 81 2.49 -15.80 -4.12
N ALA A 82 2.69 -16.61 -3.08
CA ALA A 82 2.04 -17.92 -2.97
C ALA A 82 0.51 -17.80 -3.11
N GLU A 83 -0.06 -18.62 -4.01
CA GLU A 83 -1.51 -18.78 -4.20
C GLU A 83 -2.29 -17.48 -4.43
N VAL A 84 -1.68 -16.47 -5.07
CA VAL A 84 -2.41 -15.25 -5.43
C VAL A 84 -3.43 -15.51 -6.54
N GLU A 85 -4.68 -15.17 -6.27
CA GLU A 85 -5.74 -15.13 -7.27
C GLU A 85 -5.66 -13.82 -8.05
N VAL A 86 -5.68 -13.89 -9.38
CA VAL A 86 -5.74 -12.71 -10.25
C VAL A 86 -7.11 -12.64 -10.92
N ARG A 87 -7.78 -11.49 -10.81
CA ARG A 87 -9.05 -11.20 -11.48
C ARG A 87 -8.97 -9.91 -12.28
N VAL A 88 -9.87 -9.75 -13.24
CA VAL A 88 -10.01 -8.53 -14.04
C VAL A 88 -11.38 -7.93 -13.77
N GLY A 89 -11.43 -6.62 -13.49
CA GLY A 89 -12.69 -5.91 -13.28
C GLY A 89 -12.55 -4.74 -12.30
N PRO A 90 -13.64 -4.03 -11.99
CA PRO A 90 -13.64 -2.94 -11.03
C PRO A 90 -13.30 -3.47 -9.62
N PRO A 91 -12.24 -2.97 -8.95
CA PRO A 91 -11.84 -3.49 -7.64
C PRO A 91 -12.95 -3.36 -6.58
N GLY A 92 -13.74 -2.28 -6.64
CA GLY A 92 -14.88 -2.06 -5.73
C GLY A 92 -15.99 -3.12 -5.84
N GLU A 93 -16.06 -3.88 -6.93
CA GLU A 93 -17.03 -4.95 -7.13
C GLU A 93 -16.40 -6.34 -6.91
N ILE A 94 -15.21 -6.56 -7.49
CA ILE A 94 -14.52 -7.85 -7.45
C ILE A 94 -14.09 -8.21 -6.01
N VAL A 95 -13.52 -7.25 -5.27
CA VAL A 95 -12.95 -7.51 -3.95
C VAL A 95 -14.05 -7.94 -2.95
N PRO A 96 -15.18 -7.21 -2.78
CA PRO A 96 -16.25 -7.65 -1.87
C PRO A 96 -16.87 -8.98 -2.29
N THR A 97 -17.08 -9.17 -3.60
CA THR A 97 -17.68 -10.41 -4.14
C THR A 97 -16.80 -11.62 -3.84
N ARG A 98 -15.48 -11.51 -4.02
CA ARG A 98 -14.54 -12.60 -3.70
C ARG A 98 -14.38 -12.82 -2.20
N ALA A 99 -14.36 -11.75 -1.40
CA ALA A 99 -14.33 -11.87 0.06
C ALA A 99 -15.54 -12.67 0.56
N ALA A 100 -16.75 -12.36 0.07
CA ALA A 100 -17.97 -13.10 0.41
C ALA A 100 -17.90 -14.57 -0.06
N ALA A 101 -17.46 -14.82 -1.30
CA ALA A 101 -17.36 -16.17 -1.85
C ALA A 101 -16.36 -17.07 -1.09
N LEU A 102 -15.33 -16.48 -0.49
CA LEU A 102 -14.31 -17.18 0.30
C LEU A 102 -14.65 -17.19 1.80
N GLY A 103 -15.80 -16.64 2.22
CA GLY A 103 -16.20 -16.57 3.62
C GLY A 103 -15.30 -15.68 4.48
N CYS A 104 -14.68 -14.65 3.88
CA CYS A 104 -13.88 -13.66 4.56
C CYS A 104 -14.78 -12.62 5.26
N ASP A 105 -14.37 -12.13 6.42
CA ASP A 105 -15.12 -11.16 7.24
C ASP A 105 -14.66 -9.71 7.03
N GLY A 106 -13.70 -9.50 6.13
CA GLY A 106 -13.17 -8.19 5.78
C GLY A 106 -12.07 -8.26 4.73
N VAL A 107 -11.43 -7.12 4.50
CA VAL A 107 -10.29 -6.97 3.58
C VAL A 107 -9.09 -6.43 4.35
N ALA A 108 -7.90 -6.94 4.03
CA ALA A 108 -6.64 -6.37 4.46
C ALA A 108 -5.93 -5.74 3.26
N LEU A 109 -5.51 -4.49 3.41
CA LEU A 109 -4.85 -3.71 2.38
C LEU A 109 -3.58 -3.05 2.97
N ALA A 110 -2.48 -3.02 2.25
CA ALA A 110 -1.32 -2.23 2.65
C ALA A 110 -1.62 -0.73 2.48
N GLU A 111 -1.12 0.13 3.38
CA GLU A 111 -1.21 1.57 3.19
C GLU A 111 -0.60 1.93 1.82
N THR A 112 -1.30 2.77 1.08
CA THR A 112 -0.94 3.11 -0.30
C THR A 112 -1.12 4.60 -0.52
N PRO A 113 -0.19 5.29 -1.20
CA PRO A 113 -0.41 6.66 -1.65
C PRO A 113 -1.38 6.75 -2.85
N CYS A 114 -1.74 5.63 -3.48
CA CYS A 114 -2.51 5.61 -4.73
C CYS A 114 -3.97 6.08 -4.53
N PRO A 115 -4.37 7.25 -5.06
CA PRO A 115 -5.73 7.76 -4.85
C PRO A 115 -6.82 6.86 -5.44
N ARG A 116 -6.51 6.15 -6.55
CA ARG A 116 -7.43 5.21 -7.21
C ARG A 116 -7.74 4.03 -6.27
N VAL A 117 -6.72 3.45 -5.65
CA VAL A 117 -6.88 2.35 -4.68
C VAL A 117 -7.61 2.84 -3.43
N ARG A 118 -7.26 4.02 -2.91
CA ARG A 118 -7.97 4.62 -1.76
C ARG A 118 -9.47 4.78 -2.03
N ARG A 119 -9.86 5.33 -3.19
CA ARG A 119 -11.28 5.47 -3.57
C ARG A 119 -12.00 4.13 -3.64
N ALA A 120 -11.37 3.13 -4.26
CA ALA A 120 -11.94 1.78 -4.31
C ALA A 120 -12.06 1.17 -2.90
N ALA A 121 -11.09 1.38 -2.03
CA ALA A 121 -11.13 0.92 -0.64
C ALA A 121 -12.23 1.63 0.18
N GLU A 122 -12.51 2.92 -0.04
CA GLU A 122 -13.67 3.61 0.57
C GLU A 122 -14.99 3.00 0.09
N ALA A 123 -15.11 2.68 -1.20
CA ALA A 123 -16.31 2.02 -1.75
C ALA A 123 -16.50 0.61 -1.14
N ILE A 124 -15.41 -0.14 -0.96
CA ILE A 124 -15.43 -1.45 -0.28
C ILE A 124 -15.81 -1.27 1.20
N ALA A 125 -15.25 -0.26 1.87
CA ALA A 125 -15.50 0.02 3.29
C ALA A 125 -16.98 0.29 3.60
N ALA A 126 -17.74 0.79 2.63
CA ALA A 126 -19.18 1.00 2.77
C ALA A 126 -20.00 -0.29 2.91
N VAL A 127 -19.46 -1.45 2.52
CA VAL A 127 -20.15 -2.76 2.56
C VAL A 127 -19.42 -3.83 3.37
N LEU A 128 -18.12 -3.67 3.58
CA LEU A 128 -17.27 -4.68 4.23
C LEU A 128 -16.11 -4.00 4.99
N PRO A 129 -15.72 -4.45 6.21
CA PRO A 129 -14.59 -3.87 6.92
C PRO A 129 -13.28 -3.92 6.13
N VAL A 130 -12.54 -2.80 6.12
CA VAL A 130 -11.21 -2.70 5.48
C VAL A 130 -10.16 -2.35 6.53
N SER A 131 -9.22 -3.26 6.78
CA SER A 131 -8.05 -3.02 7.64
C SER A 131 -6.86 -2.56 6.79
N VAL A 132 -6.26 -1.43 7.17
CA VAL A 132 -5.10 -0.86 6.47
C VAL A 132 -3.84 -1.05 7.32
N HIS A 133 -2.81 -1.67 6.71
CA HIS A 133 -1.55 -2.03 7.37
C HIS A 133 -0.43 -1.11 6.92
N ASP A 134 0.19 -0.41 7.86
CA ASP A 134 1.26 0.54 7.55
C ASP A 134 2.55 -0.16 7.11
N TRP A 135 3.25 0.48 6.18
CA TRP A 135 4.62 0.08 5.85
C TRP A 135 5.57 0.39 7.01
N PRO A 136 6.55 -0.50 7.29
CA PRO A 136 7.63 -0.17 8.19
C PRO A 136 8.32 1.14 7.75
N PRO A 137 8.53 2.10 8.66
CA PRO A 137 9.18 3.34 8.30
C PRO A 137 10.65 3.07 7.92
N PHE A 138 11.11 3.66 6.82
CA PHE A 138 12.52 3.59 6.41
C PHE A 138 13.47 4.32 7.39
N GLY A 139 12.98 5.37 8.05
CA GLY A 139 13.72 6.15 9.04
C GLY A 139 12.78 6.98 9.91
N ASP A 140 13.30 7.54 10.99
CA ASP A 140 12.54 8.37 11.92
C ASP A 140 12.20 9.72 11.27
N ARG A 141 10.91 9.89 10.98
CA ARG A 141 10.35 11.13 10.43
C ARG A 141 9.53 11.94 11.44
N SER A 142 9.54 11.57 12.73
CA SER A 142 8.71 12.18 13.78
C SER A 142 8.92 13.69 13.94
N ARG A 143 10.14 14.16 13.63
CA ARG A 143 10.53 15.58 13.72
C ARG A 143 10.26 16.37 12.44
N VAL A 144 9.92 15.72 11.33
CA VAL A 144 9.68 16.38 10.05
C VAL A 144 8.39 17.19 10.14
N ARG A 145 8.50 18.50 9.90
CA ARG A 145 7.37 19.44 9.88
C ARG A 145 7.09 20.03 8.50
N ASP A 146 8.05 19.94 7.58
CA ASP A 146 7.98 20.54 6.26
C ASP A 146 8.74 19.68 5.23
N LEU A 147 8.06 19.38 4.12
CA LEU A 147 8.50 18.60 2.97
C LEU A 147 8.77 19.49 1.75
N GLY A 148 8.62 20.81 1.86
CA GLY A 148 8.81 21.76 0.76
C GLY A 148 10.24 21.82 0.20
N ARG A 149 11.23 21.29 0.94
CA ARG A 149 12.64 21.17 0.47
C ARG A 149 13.27 19.85 0.89
N PHE A 150 13.74 19.09 -0.10
CA PHE A 150 14.40 17.81 0.14
C PHE A 150 15.61 17.92 1.07
N SER A 151 16.49 18.93 0.89
CA SER A 151 17.69 19.06 1.74
C SER A 151 17.36 19.26 3.22
N ARG A 152 16.31 20.02 3.54
CA ARG A 152 15.83 20.21 4.92
C ARG A 152 15.23 18.93 5.49
N TYR A 153 14.48 18.19 4.69
CA TYR A 153 13.97 16.88 5.05
C TYR A 153 15.12 15.92 5.33
N TRP A 154 16.07 15.80 4.40
CA TRP A 154 17.21 14.89 4.49
C TRP A 154 18.06 15.15 5.74
N GLN A 155 18.37 16.42 6.05
CA GLN A 155 19.09 16.80 7.27
C GLN A 155 18.44 16.29 8.56
N GLN A 156 17.12 16.09 8.57
CA GLN A 156 16.39 15.60 9.75
C GLN A 156 16.37 14.07 9.85
N VAL A 157 16.34 13.36 8.71
CA VAL A 157 16.14 11.89 8.69
C VAL A 157 17.41 11.09 8.40
N ALA A 158 18.44 11.72 7.80
CA ALA A 158 19.63 11.05 7.26
C ALA A 158 20.31 10.11 8.26
N ARG A 159 20.42 10.49 9.54
CA ARG A 159 21.02 9.63 10.55
C ARG A 159 20.28 8.29 10.67
N SER A 160 18.98 8.35 10.94
CA SER A 160 18.14 7.16 11.10
C SER A 160 18.01 6.33 9.81
N ALA A 161 18.02 6.99 8.65
CA ALA A 161 17.94 6.32 7.34
C ALA A 161 19.22 5.53 6.98
N MET A 162 20.36 5.90 7.57
CA MET A 162 21.66 5.26 7.34
C MET A 162 21.98 4.20 8.41
N GLU A 163 21.17 4.09 9.46
CA GLU A 163 21.28 3.00 10.43
C GLU A 163 20.89 1.68 9.75
N PRO A 164 21.56 0.56 10.07
CA PRO A 164 21.14 -0.74 9.58
C PRO A 164 19.70 -0.99 10.00
N GLY A 165 18.78 -1.05 9.03
CA GLY A 165 17.38 -1.37 9.31
C GLY A 165 17.23 -2.73 10.00
N PRO A 166 16.08 -3.01 10.64
CA PRO A 166 15.84 -4.26 11.38
C PRO A 166 16.06 -5.54 10.55
N GLY A 167 16.05 -5.45 9.21
CA GLY A 167 16.37 -6.56 8.31
C GLY A 167 17.86 -6.82 8.03
N ARG A 168 18.81 -6.01 8.54
CA ARG A 168 20.26 -6.16 8.27
C ARG A 168 21.08 -6.71 9.45
N SER A 169 20.48 -6.97 10.60
CA SER A 169 21.22 -7.41 11.80
C SER A 169 21.49 -8.92 11.88
N ALA A 170 21.03 -9.74 10.92
CA ALA A 170 21.04 -11.21 11.03
C ALA A 170 21.97 -11.94 10.04
N ALA A 171 23.12 -11.35 9.67
CA ALA A 171 24.15 -12.08 8.93
C ALA A 171 25.56 -11.61 9.33
N ARG A 172 25.99 -11.99 10.54
CA ARG A 172 27.42 -12.12 10.84
C ARG A 172 27.75 -13.62 10.83
N PRO A 173 28.39 -14.16 9.78
CA PRO A 173 28.95 -15.50 9.88
C PRO A 173 30.06 -15.49 10.94
N LYS A 174 30.05 -16.50 11.81
CA LYS A 174 31.20 -16.84 12.66
C LYS A 174 32.30 -17.48 11.82
#